data_AF-A0A938JEG0-F1
#
_entry.id   AF-A0A938JEG0-F1
#
_cell.length_a   1.000
_cell.length_b   1.000
_cell.length_c   1.000
_cell.angle_alpha   90.00
_cell.angle_beta   90.00
_cell.angle_gamma   90.00
#
_symmetry.space_group_name_H-M   'P 1'
#
loop_
_entity.id
_entity.type
_entity.pdbx_description
1 polymer ?
#
loop_
_entity_poly.entity_id
_entity_poly.type
_entity_poly.pdbx_seq_one_letter_code
_entity_poly.pdbx_strand_id
1 'polypeptide(L)'
;MSLFLAAVLAGLSAWLIVRPSLRPTSWLTGSGTVIGAVRSRLLTRGRRARQRAAMREALAEVVADIRAGQPPVRAVERALAPRDGVTAPRTWAAARWGGDIASCLRQDAQETSQAILAAAGACWTVASAQGAGLADALDRLVGQDRRAEEVRRQLDAQLAAPRATARMLALLPVLGLALGFAVGGDPIAWLTGTSLGWACLALGVLCIALGLAWAGRIVSRTERLL
;
A
#
# COMPACT_ATOMS: atom_id res chain seq x y z
N MET A 1 -2.33 2.74 -11.58
CA MET A 1 -3.80 2.77 -11.83
C MET A 1 -4.16 2.09 -13.15
N SER A 2 -3.37 2.30 -14.22
CA SER A 2 -3.50 1.66 -15.54
C SER A 2 -3.41 0.12 -15.51
N LEU A 3 -2.48 -0.47 -14.77
CA LEU A 3 -2.28 -1.93 -14.73
C LEU A 3 -3.45 -2.71 -14.09
N PHE A 4 -4.17 -2.09 -13.15
CA PHE A 4 -5.28 -2.76 -12.44
C PHE A 4 -6.57 -2.70 -13.26
N LEU A 5 -6.82 -1.57 -13.95
CA LEU A 5 -7.89 -1.45 -14.93
C LEU A 5 -7.64 -2.39 -16.12
N ALA A 6 -6.39 -2.52 -16.56
CA ALA A 6 -5.99 -3.45 -17.61
C ALA A 6 -6.15 -4.92 -17.19
N ALA A 7 -5.86 -5.29 -15.95
CA ALA A 7 -6.09 -6.64 -15.44
C ALA A 7 -7.59 -6.99 -15.31
N VAL A 8 -8.43 -6.02 -14.91
CA VAL A 8 -9.89 -6.20 -14.84
C VAL A 8 -10.49 -6.28 -16.24
N LEU A 9 -10.05 -5.43 -17.18
CA LEU A 9 -10.50 -5.46 -18.57
C LEU A 9 -9.97 -6.67 -19.33
N ALA A 10 -8.75 -7.14 -19.04
CA ALA A 10 -8.19 -8.37 -19.59
C ALA A 10 -8.89 -9.61 -19.02
N GLY A 11 -9.31 -9.58 -17.76
CA GLY A 11 -10.17 -10.62 -17.17
C GLY A 11 -11.56 -10.62 -17.81
N LEU A 12 -12.13 -9.45 -18.08
CA LEU A 12 -13.42 -9.30 -18.74
C LEU A 12 -13.37 -9.71 -20.23
N SER A 13 -12.29 -9.38 -20.93
CA SER A 13 -12.09 -9.72 -22.35
C SER A 13 -11.73 -11.19 -22.55
N ALA A 14 -10.87 -11.77 -21.70
CA ALA A 14 -10.62 -13.20 -21.68
C ALA A 14 -11.90 -13.99 -21.37
N TRP A 15 -12.79 -13.45 -20.53
CA TRP A 15 -14.06 -14.08 -20.19
C TRP A 15 -15.12 -13.96 -21.31
N LEU A 16 -15.15 -12.85 -22.05
CA LEU A 16 -16.02 -12.68 -23.22
C LEU A 16 -15.56 -13.49 -24.45
N ILE A 17 -14.26 -13.75 -24.59
CA ILE A 17 -13.68 -14.56 -25.69
C ILE A 17 -13.90 -16.06 -25.47
N VAL A 18 -14.14 -16.52 -24.23
CA VAL A 18 -14.51 -17.92 -23.91
C VAL A 18 -16.04 -18.15 -24.04
N ARG A 19 -16.67 -17.41 -24.95
CA ARG A 19 -17.90 -17.79 -25.66
C ARG A 19 -17.44 -18.20 -27.07
N PRO A 20 -17.46 -19.47 -27.53
CA PRO A 20 -18.37 -20.54 -27.15
C PRO A 20 -17.69 -21.93 -27.02
N SER A 21 -18.39 -22.89 -26.42
CA SER A 21 -17.97 -24.29 -26.24
C SER A 21 -16.73 -24.47 -25.36
N LEU A 22 -16.91 -24.91 -24.11
CA LEU A 22 -16.12 -25.97 -23.49
C LEU A 22 -16.63 -26.25 -22.07
N ARG A 23 -16.55 -27.54 -21.76
CA ARG A 23 -17.06 -28.32 -20.65
C ARG A 23 -16.85 -27.72 -19.24
N PRO A 24 -17.68 -28.10 -18.25
CA PRO A 24 -17.76 -27.51 -16.91
C PRO A 24 -16.54 -27.73 -15.98
N THR A 25 -15.39 -28.22 -16.47
CA THR A 25 -14.26 -28.64 -15.62
C THR A 25 -13.16 -27.59 -15.36
N SER A 26 -13.19 -26.41 -15.98
CA SER A 26 -12.08 -25.42 -15.87
C SER A 26 -12.22 -24.34 -14.77
N TRP A 27 -13.21 -24.43 -13.89
CA TRP A 27 -13.54 -23.35 -12.94
C TRP A 27 -12.70 -23.28 -11.66
N LEU A 28 -11.93 -24.31 -11.32
CA LEU A 28 -11.17 -24.35 -10.06
C LEU A 28 -9.94 -23.44 -10.05
N THR A 29 -9.45 -22.97 -11.20
CA THR A 29 -8.23 -22.14 -11.29
C THR A 29 -8.50 -20.63 -11.16
N GLY A 30 -9.72 -20.16 -11.42
CA GLY A 30 -10.03 -18.71 -11.44
C GLY A 30 -10.12 -18.07 -10.05
N SER A 31 -10.89 -18.67 -9.14
CA SER A 31 -11.26 -18.07 -7.84
C SER A 31 -10.11 -17.98 -6.84
N GLY A 32 -9.12 -18.88 -6.91
CA GLY A 32 -7.97 -18.89 -6.01
C GLY A 32 -7.03 -17.69 -6.17
N THR A 33 -6.96 -17.11 -7.38
CA THR A 33 -6.03 -16.02 -7.70
C THR A 33 -6.44 -14.69 -7.05
N VAL A 34 -7.74 -14.38 -6.98
CA VAL A 34 -8.26 -13.14 -6.40
C VAL A 34 -8.09 -13.12 -4.88
N ILE A 35 -8.41 -14.23 -4.19
CA ILE A 35 -8.24 -14.35 -2.73
C ILE A 35 -6.74 -14.32 -2.36
N GLY A 36 -5.90 -15.00 -3.15
CA GLY A 36 -4.44 -14.97 -2.98
C GLY A 36 -3.85 -13.56 -3.16
N ALA A 37 -4.33 -12.80 -4.15
CA ALA A 37 -3.89 -11.43 -4.40
C ALA A 37 -4.34 -10.44 -3.31
N VAL A 38 -5.54 -10.61 -2.74
CA VAL A 38 -6.02 -9.78 -1.62
C VAL A 38 -5.24 -10.10 -0.35
N ARG A 39 -5.05 -11.38 -0.03
CA ARG A 39 -4.28 -11.80 1.16
C ARG A 39 -2.82 -11.35 1.07
N SER A 40 -2.16 -11.51 -0.08
CA SER A 40 -0.79 -11.04 -0.27
C SER A 40 -0.68 -9.51 -0.13
N ARG A 41 -1.68 -8.75 -0.59
CA ARG A 41 -1.76 -7.29 -0.39
C ARG A 41 -1.93 -6.89 1.07
N LEU A 42 -2.73 -7.62 1.85
CA LEU A 42 -2.91 -7.34 3.28
C LEU A 42 -1.62 -7.62 4.06
N LEU A 43 -0.94 -8.74 3.78
CA LEU A 43 0.31 -9.11 4.43
C LEU A 43 1.47 -8.16 4.06
N THR A 44 1.56 -7.73 2.81
CA THR A 44 2.58 -6.77 2.34
C THR A 44 2.34 -5.36 2.87
N ARG A 45 1.09 -4.94 3.07
CA ARG A 45 0.76 -3.65 3.70
C ARG A 45 1.31 -3.55 5.11
N GLY A 46 1.14 -4.59 5.92
CA GLY A 46 1.67 -4.63 7.29
C GLY A 46 3.20 -4.50 7.33
N ARG A 47 3.91 -5.22 6.44
CA ARG A 47 5.37 -5.12 6.32
C ARG A 47 5.83 -3.72 5.90
N ARG A 48 5.20 -3.12 4.89
CA ARG A 48 5.54 -1.76 4.42
C ARG A 48 5.30 -0.69 5.49
N ALA A 49 4.21 -0.81 6.25
CA ALA A 49 3.93 0.11 7.36
C ALA A 49 5.01 0.01 8.45
N ARG A 50 5.42 -1.21 8.82
CA ARG A 50 6.53 -1.44 9.77
C ARG A 50 7.86 -0.87 9.26
N GLN A 51 8.20 -1.11 7.99
CA GLN A 51 9.41 -0.56 7.38
C GLN A 51 9.43 0.98 7.36
N ARG A 52 8.28 1.62 7.09
CA ARG A 52 8.17 3.09 7.13
C ARG A 52 8.35 3.63 8.55
N ALA A 53 7.75 2.98 9.55
CA ALA A 53 7.93 3.36 10.95
C ALA A 53 9.38 3.21 11.40
N ALA A 54 10.02 2.06 11.10
CA ALA A 54 11.41 1.81 11.43
C ALA A 54 12.37 2.80 10.76
N MET A 55 12.12 3.17 9.49
CA MET A 55 12.93 4.19 8.81
C MET A 55 12.78 5.57 9.45
N ARG A 56 11.56 5.96 9.81
CA ARG A 56 11.28 7.22 10.50
C ARG A 56 11.98 7.29 11.86
N GLU A 57 11.96 6.19 12.60
CA GLU A 57 12.66 6.07 13.88
C GLU A 57 14.18 6.13 13.70
N ALA A 58 14.73 5.50 12.66
CA ALA A 58 16.14 5.61 12.32
C ALA A 58 16.55 7.07 12.00
N LEU A 59 15.75 7.81 11.23
CA LEU A 59 16.03 9.23 10.99
C LEU A 59 15.89 10.08 12.25
N ALA A 60 14.99 9.73 13.17
CA ALA A 60 14.90 10.39 14.48
C ALA A 60 16.13 10.10 15.35
N GLU A 61 16.70 8.90 15.27
CA GLU A 61 17.96 8.54 15.92
C GLU A 61 19.13 9.36 15.34
N VAL A 62 19.19 9.56 14.01
CA VAL A 62 20.16 10.47 13.37
C VAL A 62 20.06 11.88 13.94
N VAL A 63 18.84 12.42 14.05
CA VAL A 63 18.60 13.74 14.64
C VAL A 63 19.11 13.81 16.08
N ALA A 64 18.80 12.80 16.90
CA ALA A 64 19.23 12.73 18.29
C ALA A 64 20.76 12.69 18.42
N ASP A 65 21.43 11.87 17.62
CA ASP A 65 22.89 11.77 17.59
C ASP A 65 23.54 13.10 17.19
N ILE A 66 23.03 13.78 16.15
CA ILE A 66 23.57 15.09 15.73
C ILE A 66 23.35 16.14 16.82
N ARG A 67 22.17 16.17 17.48
CA ARG A 67 21.90 17.08 18.61
C ARG A 67 22.80 16.77 19.82
N ALA A 68 23.21 15.52 19.99
CA ALA A 68 24.19 15.11 20.99
C ALA A 68 25.65 15.45 20.61
N GLY A 69 25.87 16.14 19.49
CA GLY A 69 27.18 16.57 19.02
C GLY A 69 27.94 15.53 18.18
N GLN A 70 27.29 14.42 17.78
CA GLN A 70 27.93 13.45 16.88
C GLN A 70 28.04 14.01 15.45
N PRO A 71 29.14 13.70 14.72
CA PRO A 71 29.24 14.04 13.32
C PRO A 71 28.08 13.45 12.50
N PRO A 72 27.44 14.20 11.59
CA PRO A 72 26.28 13.71 10.82
C PRO A 72 26.52 12.39 10.09
N VAL A 73 27.71 12.21 9.51
CA VAL A 73 28.10 10.98 8.82
C VAL A 73 28.09 9.78 9.78
N ARG A 74 28.57 9.95 11.01
CA ARG A 74 28.57 8.89 12.05
C ARG A 74 27.16 8.56 12.54
N ALA A 75 26.33 9.59 12.72
CA ALA A 75 24.93 9.42 13.10
C ALA A 75 24.17 8.58 12.06
N VAL A 76 24.37 8.88 10.77
CA VAL A 76 23.80 8.11 9.64
C VAL A 76 24.36 6.68 9.60
N GLU A 77 25.68 6.49 9.74
CA GLU A 77 26.31 5.18 9.76
C GLU A 77 25.73 4.27 10.86
N ARG A 78 25.50 4.81 12.05
CA ARG A 78 24.96 4.06 13.19
C ARG A 78 23.47 3.78 13.04
N ALA A 79 22.67 4.82 12.78
CA ALA A 79 21.21 4.70 12.78
C ALA A 79 20.66 3.93 11.57
N LEU A 80 21.35 3.97 10.41
CA LEU A 80 20.95 3.23 9.20
C LEU A 80 21.67 1.88 9.04
N ALA A 81 22.33 1.39 10.09
CA ALA A 81 22.94 0.06 10.08
C ALA A 81 21.90 -1.03 9.72
N PRO A 82 22.28 -2.08 8.97
CA PRO A 82 21.36 -3.14 8.58
C PRO A 82 20.65 -3.77 9.79
N ARG A 83 19.34 -3.56 9.88
CA ARG A 83 18.47 -4.08 10.95
C ARG A 83 17.04 -4.22 10.45
N ASP A 84 16.23 -5.01 11.15
CA ASP A 84 14.86 -5.30 10.73
C ASP A 84 14.05 -4.02 10.53
N GLY A 85 13.48 -3.86 9.33
CA GLY A 85 12.63 -2.73 8.97
C GLY A 85 13.37 -1.49 8.44
N VAL A 86 14.68 -1.38 8.64
CA VAL A 86 15.50 -0.28 8.09
C VAL A 86 16.18 -0.76 6.81
N THR A 87 15.93 -0.06 5.71
CA THR A 87 16.47 -0.43 4.39
C THR A 87 17.01 0.82 3.70
N ALA A 88 18.31 1.07 3.89
CA ALA A 88 19.06 2.11 3.20
C ALA A 88 20.52 1.66 2.97
N PRO A 89 20.74 0.52 2.29
CA PRO A 89 22.06 -0.11 2.20
C PRO A 89 23.09 0.78 1.52
N ARG A 90 22.69 1.56 0.51
CA ARG A 90 23.59 2.45 -0.22
C ARG A 90 23.99 3.63 0.65
N THR A 91 23.02 4.21 1.37
CA THR A 91 23.24 5.34 2.28
C THR A 91 24.16 4.94 3.42
N TRP A 92 23.90 3.77 4.02
CA TRP A 92 24.76 3.23 5.06
C TRP A 92 26.19 2.99 4.56
N ALA A 93 26.34 2.38 3.39
CA ALA A 93 27.66 2.17 2.77
C ALA A 93 28.36 3.51 2.47
N ALA A 94 27.64 4.51 1.95
CA ALA A 94 28.19 5.84 1.71
C ALA A 94 28.68 6.50 3.00
N ALA A 95 27.92 6.40 4.09
CA ALA A 95 28.33 6.93 5.39
C ALA A 95 29.60 6.24 5.93
N ARG A 96 29.72 4.93 5.74
CA ARG A 96 30.87 4.14 6.21
C ARG A 96 32.14 4.36 5.39
N TRP A 97 31.99 4.48 4.07
CA TRP A 97 33.11 4.49 3.13
C TRP A 97 33.41 5.88 2.53
N GLY A 98 32.74 6.94 2.98
CA GLY A 98 32.98 8.30 2.51
C GLY A 98 32.38 8.60 1.14
N GLY A 99 31.22 8.01 0.81
CA GLY A 99 30.47 8.28 -0.41
C GLY A 99 29.49 9.45 -0.30
N ASP A 100 28.80 9.76 -1.40
CA ASP A 100 27.75 10.78 -1.42
C ASP A 100 26.44 10.28 -0.80
N ILE A 101 26.23 10.63 0.47
CA ILE A 101 25.04 10.29 1.25
C ILE A 101 23.75 10.82 0.61
N ALA A 102 23.77 12.01 -0.02
CA ALA A 102 22.55 12.61 -0.55
C ALA A 102 22.03 11.86 -1.79
N SER A 103 22.92 11.46 -2.71
CA SER A 103 22.51 10.64 -3.86
C SER A 103 22.11 9.24 -3.46
N CYS A 104 22.80 8.62 -2.50
CA CYS A 104 22.44 7.30 -1.99
C CYS A 104 21.07 7.30 -1.29
N LEU A 105 20.74 8.33 -0.52
CA LEU A 105 19.40 8.51 0.08
C LEU A 105 18.31 8.54 -0.98
N ARG A 106 18.54 9.25 -2.09
CA ARG A 106 17.58 9.29 -3.23
C ARG A 106 17.46 7.94 -3.92
N GLN A 107 18.56 7.19 -4.08
CA GLN A 107 18.53 5.86 -4.70
C GLN A 107 17.77 4.85 -3.82
N ASP A 108 18.07 4.80 -2.53
CA ASP A 108 17.39 3.93 -1.57
C ASP A 108 15.89 4.29 -1.45
N ALA A 109 15.54 5.58 -1.61
CA ALA A 109 14.16 6.03 -1.66
C ALA A 109 13.37 5.45 -2.84
N GLN A 110 13.99 5.36 -4.03
CA GLN A 110 13.36 4.77 -5.22
C GLN A 110 13.17 3.27 -5.06
N GLU A 111 14.21 2.58 -4.60
CA GLU A 111 14.21 1.12 -4.43
C GLU A 111 13.19 0.67 -3.38
N THR A 112 13.11 1.39 -2.25
CA THR A 112 12.19 1.07 -1.15
C THR A 112 10.82 1.75 -1.28
N SER A 113 10.65 2.65 -2.25
CA SER A 113 9.46 3.53 -2.39
C SER A 113 9.14 4.30 -1.10
N GLN A 114 10.16 4.84 -0.45
CA GLN A 114 10.05 5.60 0.80
C GLN A 114 10.37 7.09 0.57
N ALA A 115 9.32 7.91 0.46
CA ALA A 115 9.44 9.34 0.20
C ALA A 115 10.27 10.09 1.27
N ILE A 116 10.25 9.64 2.53
CA ILE A 116 11.01 10.24 3.62
C ILE A 116 12.53 10.20 3.36
N LEU A 117 13.05 9.17 2.70
CA LEU A 117 14.47 9.08 2.33
C LEU A 117 14.84 10.10 1.24
N ALA A 118 13.98 10.30 0.25
CA ALA A 118 14.21 11.29 -0.79
C ALA A 118 14.23 12.71 -0.21
N ALA A 119 13.31 13.01 0.70
CA ALA A 119 13.27 14.28 1.43
C ALA A 119 14.51 14.44 2.34
N ALA A 120 14.94 13.40 3.03
CA ALA A 120 16.17 13.42 3.83
C ALA A 120 17.41 13.71 2.96
N GLY A 121 17.47 13.15 1.75
CA GLY A 121 18.52 13.46 0.78
C GLY A 121 18.53 14.94 0.36
N ALA A 122 17.35 15.56 0.21
CA ALA A 122 17.25 17.00 -0.06
C ALA A 122 17.71 17.84 1.15
N CYS A 123 17.30 17.48 2.37
CA CYS A 123 17.79 18.12 3.59
C CYS A 123 19.32 18.03 3.70
N TRP A 124 19.90 16.86 3.35
CA TRP A 124 21.34 16.65 3.36
C TRP A 124 22.07 17.57 2.38
N THR A 125 21.57 17.70 1.15
CA THR A 125 22.18 18.57 0.13
C THR A 125 22.22 20.04 0.57
N VAL A 126 21.19 20.52 1.28
CA VAL A 126 21.09 21.93 1.68
C VAL A 126 21.83 22.22 3.00
N ALA A 127 21.79 21.30 3.96
CA ALA A 127 22.17 21.62 5.34
C ALA A 127 23.39 20.85 5.88
N SER A 128 23.98 19.94 5.11
CA SER A 128 25.11 19.10 5.57
C SER A 128 26.35 19.89 6.05
N ALA A 129 26.57 21.10 5.56
CA ALA A 129 27.68 21.96 5.98
C ALA A 129 27.51 22.51 7.41
N GLN A 130 26.28 22.59 7.92
CA GLN A 130 25.94 23.16 9.22
C GLN A 130 25.18 22.09 10.00
N GLY A 131 25.88 21.23 10.73
CA GLY A 131 25.30 20.06 11.41
C GLY A 131 24.01 20.35 12.22
N ALA A 132 23.94 21.51 12.90
CA ALA A 132 22.72 21.93 13.61
C ALA A 132 21.53 22.20 12.67
N GLY A 133 21.77 22.85 11.53
CA GLY A 133 20.74 23.08 10.51
C GLY A 133 20.24 21.78 9.87
N LEU A 134 21.12 20.77 9.73
CA LEU A 134 20.72 19.46 9.26
C LEU A 134 19.81 18.74 10.27
N ALA A 135 20.15 18.80 11.57
CA ALA A 135 19.32 18.21 12.62
C ALA A 135 17.92 18.85 12.62
N ASP A 136 17.82 20.17 12.54
CA ASP A 136 16.52 20.86 12.52
C ASP A 136 15.71 20.55 11.26
N ALA A 137 16.36 20.41 10.09
CA ALA A 137 15.70 20.03 8.86
C ALA A 137 15.14 18.60 8.91
N LEU A 138 15.94 17.64 9.39
CA LEU A 138 15.51 16.25 9.55
C LEU A 138 14.44 16.08 10.63
N ASP A 139 14.51 16.84 11.72
CA ASP A 139 13.52 16.81 12.80
C ASP A 139 12.15 17.30 12.31
N ARG A 140 12.13 18.39 11.53
CA ARG A 140 10.92 18.87 10.86
C ARG A 140 10.34 17.82 9.91
N LEU A 141 11.20 17.16 9.12
CA LEU A 141 10.79 16.09 8.21
C LEU A 141 10.15 14.90 8.96
N VAL A 142 10.81 14.41 10.02
CA VAL A 142 10.29 13.33 10.87
C VAL A 142 8.95 13.76 11.50
N GLY A 143 8.86 15.00 11.99
CA GLY A 143 7.64 15.56 12.55
C GLY A 143 6.49 15.64 11.53
N GLN A 144 6.76 16.06 10.30
CA GLN A 144 5.78 16.09 9.22
C GLN A 144 5.26 14.68 8.89
N ASP A 145 6.14 13.70 8.80
CA ASP A 145 5.76 12.30 8.53
C ASP A 145 4.95 11.70 9.70
N ARG A 146 5.26 12.06 10.96
CA ARG A 146 4.45 11.71 12.14
C ARG A 146 3.04 12.30 12.07
N ARG A 147 2.91 13.59 11.80
CA ARG A 147 1.61 14.26 11.68
C ARG A 147 0.76 13.67 10.56
N ALA A 148 1.36 13.38 9.40
CA ALA A 148 0.66 12.74 8.30
C ALA A 148 0.09 11.37 8.69
N GLU A 149 0.82 10.60 9.49
CA GLU A 149 0.36 9.31 10.00
C GLU A 149 -0.75 9.45 11.06
N GLU A 150 -0.66 10.43 11.96
CA GLU A 150 -1.72 10.72 12.93
C GLU A 150 -3.02 11.13 12.25
N VAL A 151 -2.95 12.01 11.24
CA VAL A 151 -4.12 12.40 10.44
C VAL A 151 -4.73 11.17 9.78
N ARG A 152 -3.93 10.27 9.19
CA ARG A 152 -4.43 9.02 8.62
C ARG A 152 -5.15 8.14 9.65
N ARG A 153 -4.60 8.00 10.85
CA ARG A 153 -5.22 7.23 11.95
C ARG A 153 -6.54 7.84 12.40
N GLN A 154 -6.59 9.17 12.52
CA GLN A 154 -7.82 9.89 12.86
C GLN A 154 -8.89 9.69 11.77
N LEU A 155 -8.51 9.80 10.49
CA LEU A 155 -9.41 9.52 9.38
C LEU A 155 -9.90 8.07 9.39
N ASP A 156 -9.03 7.10 9.66
CA ASP A 156 -9.43 5.70 9.75
C ASP A 156 -10.41 5.44 10.91
N ALA A 157 -10.25 6.14 12.03
CA ALA A 157 -11.19 6.08 13.15
C ALA A 157 -12.54 6.72 12.79
N GLN A 158 -12.55 7.90 12.15
CA GLN A 158 -13.78 8.55 11.71
C GLN A 158 -14.52 7.74 10.62
N LEU A 159 -13.77 7.07 9.75
CA LEU A 159 -14.33 6.23 8.70
C LEU A 159 -14.79 4.85 9.21
N ALA A 160 -14.59 4.52 10.49
CA ALA A 160 -15.01 3.23 11.03
C ALA A 160 -16.53 3.04 10.94
N ALA A 161 -17.31 4.07 11.28
CA ALA A 161 -18.77 4.05 11.19
C ALA A 161 -19.29 3.89 9.75
N PRO A 162 -18.90 4.73 8.76
CA PRO A 162 -19.33 4.55 7.37
C PRO A 162 -18.78 3.25 6.74
N ARG A 163 -17.62 2.75 7.18
CA ARG A 163 -17.15 1.42 6.75
C ARG A 163 -17.99 0.28 7.33
N ALA A 164 -18.52 0.43 8.54
CA ALA A 164 -19.38 -0.59 9.16
C ALA A 164 -20.71 -0.73 8.40
N THR A 165 -21.36 0.37 8.03
CA THR A 165 -22.59 0.34 7.23
C THR A 165 -22.35 -0.18 5.81
N ALA A 166 -21.25 0.24 5.17
CA ALA A 166 -20.84 -0.31 3.88
C ALA A 166 -20.59 -1.82 3.94
N ARG A 167 -19.98 -2.33 5.01
CA ARG A 167 -19.80 -3.78 5.23
C ARG A 167 -21.14 -4.49 5.41
N MET A 168 -22.09 -3.90 6.15
CA MET A 168 -23.43 -4.47 6.33
C MET A 168 -24.17 -4.60 5.00
N LEU A 169 -24.13 -3.55 4.16
CA LEU A 169 -24.71 -3.58 2.81
C LEU A 169 -23.99 -4.58 1.90
N ALA A 170 -22.66 -4.70 2.02
CA ALA A 170 -21.87 -5.66 1.26
C ALA A 170 -22.10 -7.12 1.68
N LEU A 171 -22.62 -7.37 2.89
CA LEU A 171 -23.03 -8.69 3.38
C LEU A 171 -24.42 -9.12 2.90
N LEU A 172 -25.24 -8.17 2.44
CA LEU A 172 -26.60 -8.43 1.96
C LEU A 172 -26.68 -9.50 0.84
N PRO A 173 -25.79 -9.53 -0.17
CA PRO A 173 -25.80 -10.58 -1.19
C PRO A 173 -25.53 -11.98 -0.62
N VAL A 174 -24.67 -12.07 0.41
CA VAL A 174 -24.36 -13.34 1.07
C VAL A 174 -25.56 -13.83 1.87
N LEU A 175 -26.24 -12.92 2.58
CA LEU A 175 -27.49 -13.21 3.28
C LEU A 175 -28.59 -13.65 2.30
N GLY A 176 -28.69 -12.99 1.14
CA GLY A 176 -29.63 -13.36 0.08
C GLY A 176 -29.38 -14.76 -0.48
N LEU A 177 -28.11 -15.13 -0.70
CA LEU A 177 -27.73 -16.49 -1.10
C LEU A 177 -28.03 -17.53 -0.01
N ALA A 178 -27.74 -17.22 1.25
CA ALA A 178 -28.02 -18.09 2.38
C ALA A 178 -29.53 -18.37 2.54
N LEU A 179 -30.36 -17.34 2.38
CA LEU A 179 -31.82 -17.49 2.35
C LEU A 179 -32.28 -18.33 1.16
N GLY A 180 -31.70 -18.14 -0.03
CA GLY A 180 -31.99 -18.96 -1.21
C GLY A 180 -31.70 -20.45 -1.00
N PHE A 181 -30.61 -20.78 -0.29
CA PHE A 181 -30.30 -22.15 0.12
C PHE A 181 -31.29 -22.68 1.17
N ALA A 182 -31.67 -21.86 2.16
CA ALA A 182 -32.61 -22.26 3.22
C ALA A 182 -34.01 -22.61 2.71
N VAL A 183 -34.44 -21.99 1.59
CA VAL A 183 -35.71 -22.28 0.90
C VAL A 183 -35.62 -23.56 0.03
N GLY A 184 -34.44 -24.21 -0.04
CA GLY A 184 -34.22 -25.45 -0.79
C GLY A 184 -33.78 -25.25 -2.25
N GLY A 185 -33.41 -24.03 -2.64
CA GLY A 185 -32.79 -23.77 -3.94
C GLY A 185 -31.32 -24.19 -3.97
N ASP A 186 -30.80 -24.47 -5.15
CA ASP A 186 -29.37 -24.69 -5.38
C ASP A 186 -28.76 -23.50 -6.16
N PRO A 187 -28.62 -22.32 -5.53
CA PRO A 187 -28.23 -21.09 -6.20
C PRO A 187 -26.81 -21.18 -6.76
N ILE A 188 -25.92 -21.99 -6.18
CA ILE A 188 -24.57 -22.20 -6.74
C ILE A 188 -24.68 -22.94 -8.08
N ALA A 189 -25.43 -24.04 -8.15
CA ALA A 189 -25.66 -24.76 -9.39
C ALA A 189 -26.34 -23.89 -10.46
N TRP A 190 -27.28 -23.03 -10.05
CA TRP A 190 -27.92 -22.07 -10.94
C TRP A 190 -26.97 -20.96 -11.42
N LEU A 191 -26.14 -20.41 -10.52
CA LEU A 191 -25.14 -19.38 -10.83
C LEU A 191 -24.07 -19.86 -11.80
N THR A 192 -23.63 -21.12 -11.69
CA THR A 192 -22.61 -21.72 -12.56
C THR A 192 -23.20 -22.39 -13.80
N GLY A 193 -24.47 -22.80 -13.75
CA GLY A 193 -25.15 -23.55 -14.80
C GLY A 193 -25.93 -22.70 -15.79
N THR A 194 -26.31 -21.46 -15.44
CA THR A 194 -27.18 -20.62 -16.29
C THR A 194 -26.49 -19.35 -16.79
N SER A 195 -26.88 -18.91 -18.00
CA SER A 195 -26.39 -17.66 -18.60
C SER A 195 -26.77 -16.43 -17.77
N LEU A 196 -27.89 -16.45 -17.05
CA LEU A 196 -28.31 -15.39 -16.13
C LEU A 196 -27.41 -15.33 -14.87
N GLY A 197 -27.02 -16.48 -14.34
CA GLY A 197 -26.10 -16.59 -13.20
C GLY A 197 -24.74 -15.93 -13.47
N TRP A 198 -24.20 -16.18 -14.66
CA TRP A 198 -22.98 -15.54 -15.14
C TRP A 198 -23.12 -14.02 -15.31
N ALA A 199 -24.26 -13.52 -15.80
CA ALA A 199 -24.51 -12.08 -15.89
C ALA A 199 -24.52 -11.42 -14.50
N CYS A 200 -25.09 -12.10 -13.49
CA CYS A 200 -25.09 -11.64 -12.10
C CYS A 200 -23.67 -11.60 -11.50
N LEU A 201 -22.86 -12.64 -11.73
CA LEU A 201 -21.45 -12.68 -11.31
C LEU A 201 -20.63 -11.55 -11.94
N ALA A 202 -20.78 -11.34 -13.25
CA ALA A 202 -20.11 -10.26 -13.96
C ALA A 202 -20.50 -8.89 -13.40
N LEU A 203 -21.79 -8.69 -13.09
CA LEU A 203 -22.29 -7.46 -12.49
C LEU A 203 -21.72 -7.23 -11.08
N GLY A 204 -21.60 -8.29 -10.27
CA GLY A 204 -20.99 -8.23 -8.94
C GLY A 204 -19.52 -7.84 -8.99
N VAL A 205 -18.73 -8.47 -9.87
CA VAL A 205 -17.32 -8.12 -10.09
C VAL A 205 -17.18 -6.68 -10.58
N LEU A 206 -18.06 -6.24 -11.49
CA LEU A 206 -18.05 -4.88 -12.02
C LEU A 206 -18.36 -3.85 -10.92
N CYS A 207 -19.35 -4.11 -10.07
CA CYS A 207 -19.66 -3.24 -8.92
C CYS A 207 -18.47 -3.13 -7.96
N ILE A 208 -17.80 -4.24 -7.65
CA ILE A 208 -16.59 -4.23 -6.80
C ILE A 208 -15.48 -3.42 -7.49
N ALA A 209 -15.24 -3.64 -8.77
CA ALA A 209 -14.23 -2.92 -9.54
C ALA A 209 -14.50 -1.41 -9.57
N LEU A 210 -15.75 -1.01 -9.78
CA LEU A 210 -16.19 0.39 -9.73
C LEU A 210 -16.02 0.99 -8.34
N GLY A 211 -16.38 0.26 -7.28
CA GLY A 211 -16.20 0.69 -5.89
C GLY A 211 -14.72 0.93 -5.54
N LEU A 212 -13.83 0.00 -5.91
CA LEU A 212 -12.38 0.16 -5.74
C LEU A 212 -11.81 1.29 -6.59
N ALA A 213 -12.28 1.45 -7.83
CA ALA A 213 -11.85 2.52 -8.73
C ALA A 213 -12.27 3.89 -8.19
N TRP A 214 -13.49 4.01 -7.67
CA TRP A 214 -14.01 5.24 -7.08
C TRP A 214 -13.27 5.61 -5.79
N ALA A 215 -13.08 4.64 -4.88
CA ALA A 215 -12.29 4.84 -3.67
C ALA A 215 -10.84 5.25 -3.99
N GLY A 216 -10.20 4.58 -4.95
CA GLY A 216 -8.87 4.95 -5.43
C GLY A 216 -8.82 6.34 -6.04
N ARG A 217 -9.86 6.73 -6.79
CA ARG A 217 -9.96 8.05 -7.41
C ARG A 217 -10.11 9.16 -6.37
N ILE A 218 -10.90 8.95 -5.31
CA ILE A 218 -11.05 9.89 -4.19
C ILE A 218 -9.69 10.10 -3.51
N VAL A 219 -9.00 9.02 -3.13
CA VAL A 219 -7.68 9.09 -2.49
C VAL A 219 -6.66 9.81 -3.38
N SER A 220 -6.63 9.50 -4.68
CA SER A 220 -5.70 10.15 -5.62
C SER A 220 -5.98 11.64 -5.85
N ARG A 221 -7.20 12.14 -5.57
CA ARG A 221 -7.51 13.57 -5.65
C ARG A 221 -7.01 14.30 -4.41
N THR A 222 -7.07 13.66 -3.24
CA THR A 222 -6.57 14.25 -1.99
C THR A 222 -5.05 14.34 -1.97
N GLU A 223 -4.33 13.34 -2.51
CA GLU A 223 -2.86 13.35 -2.59
C GLU A 223 -2.27 14.41 -3.55
N ARG A 224 -3.07 15.00 -4.44
CA ARG A 224 -2.61 16.09 -5.34
C ARG A 224 -2.72 17.49 -4.73
N LEU A 225 -3.37 17.62 -3.58
CA LEU A 225 -3.59 18.91 -2.90
C LEU A 225 -2.63 19.11 -1.71
N LEU A 226 -1.76 18.13 -1.44
CA LEU A 226 -0.69 18.15 -0.44
C LEU A 226 0.66 18.10 -1.15
#